data_AF-A0A1E3AR92-F1
#
_entry.id   AF-A0A1E3AR92-F1
#
_cell.length_a   1.000
_cell.length_b   1.000
_cell.length_c   1.000
_cell.angle_alpha   90.00
_cell.angle_beta   90.00
_cell.angle_gamma   90.00
#
_symmetry.space_group_name_H-M   'P 1'
#
loop_
_entity.id
_entity.type
_entity.pdbx_description
1 polymer ?
#
loop_
_entity_poly.entity_id
_entity_poly.type
_entity_poly.pdbx_seq_one_letter_code
_entity_poly.pdbx_strand_id
1 'polypeptide(L)'
;MNKRKAFNNKKGFTLVEMIVVIVILGILLAIMVPQLIKYVDKAKAVQCRADVSYIMKEYQIEALEKDPGNAEAACDLLESIVLEHNGKLKKKGEIFNGGIYSDVCTSKGLYTCTFDYSYKSVTVTCSEHDEEQIEIKKLADVLGKLDFTDILNFPHKNLNDYFKNGRTSINSEALSTGGYGSYGSLAKVIEAKLQEQGINMAGRSWRMDKEGDTYNLFLTDSQKITTEMEGNRVACTQYDIKNNKVIHGTIEISTEKKEKEVYPILVGTSFVPDKE
;
A
#
# COMPACT_ATOMS: atom_id res chain seq x y z
N MET A 1 41.41 -49.28 63.91
CA MET A 1 40.75 -50.00 62.80
C MET A 1 40.23 -49.03 61.75
N ASN A 2 40.70 -49.22 60.50
CA ASN A 2 40.14 -48.85 59.19
C ASN A 2 39.66 -47.43 58.89
N LYS A 3 40.53 -46.66 58.22
CA LYS A 3 40.17 -45.53 57.34
C LYS A 3 39.44 -46.07 56.09
N ARG A 4 38.13 -45.83 55.95
CA ARG A 4 37.40 -46.06 54.70
C ARG A 4 37.66 -44.88 53.75
N LYS A 5 38.54 -45.05 52.77
CA LYS A 5 38.63 -44.17 51.59
C LYS A 5 37.50 -44.55 50.62
N ALA A 6 36.43 -43.77 50.60
CA ALA A 6 35.49 -43.78 49.49
C ALA A 6 35.93 -42.72 48.48
N PHE A 7 36.70 -43.11 47.47
CA PHE A 7 36.93 -42.26 46.30
C PHE A 7 35.66 -42.32 45.45
N ASN A 8 34.73 -41.41 45.72
CA ASN A 8 33.60 -41.18 44.83
C ASN A 8 34.15 -40.70 43.49
N ASN A 9 34.05 -41.57 42.49
CA ASN A 9 34.42 -41.33 41.10
C ASN A 9 33.46 -40.29 40.49
N LYS A 10 33.58 -39.03 40.91
CA LYS A 10 32.91 -37.91 40.23
C LYS A 10 33.62 -37.75 38.90
N LYS A 11 33.05 -38.32 37.83
CA LYS A 11 33.44 -37.98 36.45
C LYS A 11 33.15 -36.48 36.27
N GLY A 12 34.17 -35.66 36.51
CA GLY A 12 34.11 -34.22 36.28
C GLY A 12 34.01 -33.97 34.79
N PHE A 13 33.09 -33.09 34.41
CA PHE A 13 32.95 -32.60 33.05
C PHE A 13 34.30 -32.02 32.59
N THR A 14 34.78 -32.42 31.41
CA THR A 14 36.05 -31.91 30.91
C THR A 14 35.86 -30.50 30.35
N LEU A 15 36.88 -29.64 30.49
CA LEU A 15 36.85 -28.31 29.86
C LEU A 15 36.64 -28.40 28.34
N VAL A 16 37.19 -29.45 27.73
CA VAL A 16 37.05 -29.72 26.30
C VAL A 16 35.60 -29.97 25.90
N GLU A 17 34.85 -30.77 26.68
CA GLU A 17 33.42 -30.99 26.40
C GLU A 17 32.61 -29.69 26.45
N MET A 18 32.90 -28.80 27.40
CA MET A 18 32.21 -27.50 27.47
C MET A 18 32.58 -26.59 26.29
N ILE A 19 33.84 -26.60 25.84
CA ILE A 19 34.26 -25.80 24.69
C ILE A 19 33.53 -26.27 23.43
N VAL A 20 33.45 -27.58 23.18
CA VAL A 20 32.75 -28.12 22.00
C VAL A 20 31.27 -27.75 22.00
N VAL A 21 30.60 -27.84 23.15
CA VAL A 21 29.18 -27.47 23.28
C VAL A 21 28.96 -25.98 22.99
N ILE A 22 29.79 -25.10 23.55
CA ILE A 22 29.69 -23.66 23.32
C ILE A 22 29.94 -23.32 21.84
N VAL A 23 30.89 -24.00 21.19
CA VAL A 23 31.17 -23.82 19.75
C VAL A 23 29.95 -24.21 18.91
N ILE A 24 29.33 -25.36 19.17
CA ILE A 24 28.13 -25.80 18.43
C ILE A 24 26.97 -24.84 18.67
N LEU A 25 26.71 -24.42 19.91
CA LEU A 25 25.69 -23.42 20.23
C LEU A 25 25.96 -22.08 19.54
N GLY A 26 27.22 -21.66 19.46
CA GLY A 26 27.63 -20.44 18.75
C GLY A 26 27.31 -20.49 17.26
N ILE A 27 27.59 -21.61 16.59
CA ILE A 27 27.28 -21.80 15.16
C ILE A 27 25.76 -21.79 14.93
N LEU A 28 25.00 -22.49 15.77
CA LEU A 28 23.54 -22.53 15.65
C LEU A 28 22.91 -21.14 15.84
N LEU A 29 23.34 -20.40 16.86
CA LEU A 29 22.86 -19.03 17.11
C LEU A 29 23.20 -18.09 15.95
N ALA A 30 24.40 -18.20 15.36
CA ALA A 30 24.83 -17.35 14.25
C ALA A 30 23.90 -17.47 13.03
N ILE A 31 23.38 -18.67 12.75
CA ILE A 31 22.47 -18.90 11.62
C ILE A 31 21.01 -18.55 12.00
N MET A 32 20.62 -18.83 13.24
CA MET A 32 19.22 -18.70 13.69
C MET A 32 18.80 -17.23 13.92
N VAL A 33 19.65 -16.41 14.53
CA VAL A 33 19.33 -15.01 14.88
C VAL A 33 18.89 -14.16 13.67
N PRO A 34 19.61 -14.12 12.52
CA PRO A 34 19.19 -13.31 11.39
C PRO A 34 17.87 -13.77 10.76
N GLN A 35 17.57 -15.08 10.82
CA GLN A 35 16.27 -15.59 10.36
C GLN A 35 15.15 -15.12 11.28
N LEU A 36 15.35 -15.22 12.60
CA LEU A 36 14.37 -14.77 13.59
C LEU A 36 14.05 -13.28 13.44
N ILE A 37 15.05 -12.42 13.23
CA ILE A 37 14.84 -10.97 13.02
C ILE A 37 13.90 -10.73 11.83
N LYS A 38 14.12 -11.42 10.70
CA LYS A 38 13.25 -11.30 9.52
C LYS A 38 11.80 -11.73 9.79
N TYR A 39 11.61 -12.81 10.56
CA TYR A 39 10.26 -13.24 10.94
C TYR A 39 9.56 -12.25 11.87
N VAL A 40 10.31 -11.67 12.82
CA VAL A 40 9.80 -10.64 13.71
C VAL A 40 9.38 -9.40 12.93
N ASP A 41 10.19 -8.93 12.00
CA ASP A 41 9.85 -7.76 11.19
C ASP A 41 8.64 -8.02 10.28
N LYS A 42 8.53 -9.22 9.70
CA LYS A 42 7.33 -9.64 8.98
C LYS A 42 6.08 -9.67 9.87
N ALA A 43 6.21 -10.14 11.11
CA ALA A 43 5.10 -10.16 12.06
C ALA A 43 4.64 -8.74 12.44
N LYS A 44 5.58 -7.81 12.65
CA LYS A 44 5.27 -6.39 12.90
C LYS A 44 4.54 -5.75 11.73
N ALA A 45 4.97 -6.03 10.50
CA ALA A 45 4.29 -5.54 9.31
C ALA A 45 2.86 -6.09 9.21
N VAL A 46 2.66 -7.40 9.46
CA VAL A 46 1.33 -8.03 9.44
C VAL A 46 0.41 -7.42 10.50
N GLN A 47 0.93 -7.20 11.70
CA GLN A 47 0.17 -6.56 12.77
C GLN A 47 -0.22 -5.12 12.39
N CYS A 48 0.74 -4.35 11.87
CA CYS A 48 0.49 -2.97 11.42
C CYS A 48 -0.64 -2.91 10.38
N ARG A 49 -0.69 -3.86 9.43
CA ARG A 49 -1.77 -3.96 8.44
C ARG A 49 -3.11 -4.29 9.06
N ALA A 50 -3.14 -5.22 10.01
CA ALA A 50 -4.36 -5.57 10.72
C ALA A 50 -4.92 -4.36 11.46
N ASP A 51 -4.05 -3.60 12.13
CA ASP A 51 -4.41 -2.37 12.84
C ASP A 51 -4.93 -1.29 11.88
N VAL A 52 -4.19 -1.00 10.79
CA VAL A 52 -4.63 -0.05 9.76
C VAL A 52 -5.98 -0.43 9.18
N SER A 53 -6.17 -1.70 8.79
CA SER A 53 -7.44 -2.16 8.22
C SER A 53 -8.58 -2.09 9.24
N TYR A 54 -8.31 -2.36 10.50
CA TYR A 54 -9.30 -2.24 11.56
C TYR A 54 -9.74 -0.78 11.71
N ILE A 55 -8.77 0.13 11.88
CA ILE A 55 -9.01 1.57 12.08
C ILE A 55 -9.82 2.15 10.92
N MET A 56 -9.46 1.85 9.67
CA MET A 56 -10.19 2.34 8.49
C MET A 56 -11.66 1.87 8.47
N LYS A 57 -11.89 0.59 8.77
CA LYS A 57 -13.24 0.00 8.73
C LYS A 57 -14.11 0.52 9.86
N GLU A 58 -13.57 0.54 11.07
CA GLU A 58 -14.30 1.01 12.26
C GLU A 58 -14.63 2.49 12.10
N TYR A 59 -13.66 3.30 11.64
CA TYR A 59 -13.91 4.71 11.37
C TYR A 59 -15.03 4.90 10.35
N GLN A 60 -15.02 4.14 9.25
CA GLN A 60 -16.07 4.24 8.25
C GLN A 60 -17.45 3.89 8.81
N ILE A 61 -17.55 2.86 9.67
CA ILE A 61 -18.81 2.47 10.30
C ILE A 61 -19.30 3.59 11.23
N GLU A 62 -18.44 4.07 12.13
CA GLU A 62 -18.83 5.08 13.11
C GLU A 62 -19.10 6.45 12.47
N ALA A 63 -18.35 6.82 11.43
CA ALA A 63 -18.55 8.10 10.74
C ALA A 63 -19.89 8.15 9.98
N LEU A 64 -20.46 7.00 9.60
CA LEU A 64 -21.81 6.94 9.03
C LEU A 64 -22.88 7.27 10.07
N GLU A 65 -22.65 6.93 11.34
CA GLU A 65 -23.59 7.20 12.44
C GLU A 65 -23.40 8.60 13.03
N LYS A 66 -22.15 9.00 13.26
CA LYS A 66 -21.80 10.25 13.96
C LYS A 66 -21.72 11.47 13.04
N ASP A 67 -21.47 11.27 11.74
CA ASP A 67 -21.34 12.31 10.71
C ASP A 67 -20.50 13.52 11.16
N PRO A 68 -19.16 13.38 11.31
CA PRO A 68 -18.31 14.38 11.97
C PRO A 68 -18.34 15.78 11.34
N GLY A 69 -18.65 15.91 10.05
CA GLY A 69 -18.94 17.18 9.38
C GLY A 69 -17.75 18.15 9.19
N ASN A 70 -16.65 17.98 9.91
CA ASN A 70 -15.41 18.75 9.78
C ASN A 70 -14.17 17.91 10.17
N ALA A 71 -12.98 18.40 9.82
CA ALA A 71 -11.72 17.71 10.05
C ALA A 71 -11.36 17.53 11.54
N GLU A 72 -11.77 18.45 12.42
CA GLU A 72 -11.48 18.38 13.86
C GLU A 72 -12.27 17.24 14.50
N ALA A 73 -13.58 17.18 14.28
CA ALA A 73 -14.43 16.09 14.74
C ALA A 73 -14.05 14.74 14.12
N ALA A 74 -13.57 14.72 12.87
CA ALA A 74 -13.04 13.52 12.22
C ALA A 74 -11.76 13.03 12.90
N CYS A 75 -10.85 13.94 13.26
CA CYS A 75 -9.66 13.61 14.05
C CYS A 75 -10.06 13.04 15.42
N ASP A 76 -10.98 13.68 16.14
CA ASP A 76 -11.40 13.23 17.47
C ASP A 76 -12.03 11.82 17.41
N LEU A 77 -12.85 11.55 16.40
CA LEU A 77 -13.43 10.23 16.18
C LEU A 77 -12.33 9.18 15.93
N LEU A 78 -11.42 9.47 15.01
CA LEU A 78 -10.29 8.59 14.72
C LEU A 78 -9.44 8.32 15.97
N GLU A 79 -9.14 9.37 16.75
CA GLU A 79 -8.34 9.25 17.97
C GLU A 79 -9.00 8.32 18.99
N SER A 80 -10.33 8.40 19.14
CA SER A 80 -11.09 7.51 20.02
C SER A 80 -10.99 6.04 19.58
N ILE A 81 -11.15 5.77 18.28
CA ILE A 81 -11.06 4.42 17.70
C ILE A 81 -9.66 3.83 17.88
N VAL A 82 -8.61 4.60 17.59
CA VAL A 82 -7.24 4.09 17.72
C VAL A 82 -6.87 3.86 19.19
N LEU A 83 -7.34 4.72 20.11
CA LEU A 83 -7.13 4.51 21.54
C LEU A 83 -7.86 3.28 22.06
N GLU A 84 -9.07 2.98 21.57
CA GLU A 84 -9.81 1.77 21.94
C GLU A 84 -9.11 0.49 21.46
N HIS A 85 -8.61 0.48 20.22
CA HIS A 85 -7.97 -0.70 19.63
C HIS A 85 -6.53 -0.91 20.09
N ASN A 86 -5.69 0.12 20.05
CA ASN A 86 -4.25 0.02 20.30
C ASN A 86 -3.85 0.45 21.72
N GLY A 87 -4.72 1.15 22.46
CA GLY A 87 -4.45 1.63 23.82
C GLY A 87 -3.42 2.76 23.90
N LYS A 88 -2.83 3.18 22.78
CA LYS A 88 -1.78 4.21 22.70
C LYS A 88 -1.92 5.01 21.43
N LEU A 89 -1.82 6.32 21.57
CA LEU A 89 -1.81 7.25 20.46
C LEU A 89 -1.11 8.54 20.90
N LYS A 90 -0.33 9.13 20.00
CA LYS A 90 0.21 10.47 20.22
C LYS A 90 0.20 11.27 18.94
N LYS A 91 -0.55 12.38 18.94
CA LYS A 91 -0.54 13.34 17.82
C LYS A 91 0.84 13.98 17.68
N LYS A 92 1.33 14.03 16.44
CA LYS A 92 2.65 14.58 16.06
C LYS A 92 2.54 15.78 15.15
N GLY A 93 1.46 15.86 14.38
CA GLY A 93 1.21 16.96 13.47
C GLY A 93 -0.22 16.93 12.94
N GLU A 94 -0.61 18.04 12.34
CA GLU A 94 -1.87 18.21 11.62
C GLU A 94 -1.57 18.39 10.13
N ILE A 95 -2.45 17.87 9.30
CA ILE A 95 -2.43 18.06 7.84
C ILE A 95 -3.79 18.59 7.38
N PHE A 96 -3.87 19.08 6.15
CA PHE A 96 -5.03 19.81 5.62
C PHE A 96 -6.40 19.13 5.87
N ASN A 97 -6.45 17.79 5.82
CA ASN A 97 -7.63 16.99 6.14
C ASN A 97 -7.25 15.75 6.98
N GLY A 98 -6.49 15.93 8.05
CA GLY A 98 -6.08 14.78 8.86
C GLY A 98 -4.99 15.03 9.90
N GLY A 99 -4.37 13.95 10.36
CA GLY A 99 -3.38 13.99 11.43
C GLY A 99 -2.27 12.97 11.26
N ILE A 100 -1.13 13.26 11.89
CA ILE A 100 0.02 12.36 11.99
C ILE A 100 0.10 11.86 13.43
N TYR A 101 0.19 10.55 13.59
CA TYR A 101 0.12 9.88 14.87
C TYR A 101 1.30 8.93 15.09
N SER A 102 1.76 8.81 16.32
CA SER A 102 2.80 7.85 16.73
C SER A 102 2.31 6.89 17.82
N ASP A 103 3.18 5.95 18.18
CA ASP A 103 2.99 4.96 19.24
C ASP A 103 1.95 3.86 18.96
N VAL A 104 1.40 3.84 17.75
CA VAL A 104 0.53 2.79 17.23
C VAL A 104 1.35 1.65 16.61
N CYS A 105 2.28 2.00 15.70
CA CYS A 105 3.12 1.04 15.00
C CYS A 105 4.16 0.39 15.92
N THR A 106 4.26 -0.95 15.90
CA THR A 106 5.26 -1.69 16.70
C THR A 106 6.70 -1.44 16.23
N SER A 107 6.90 -1.02 14.98
CA SER A 107 8.21 -0.58 14.46
C SER A 107 8.47 0.91 14.68
N LYS A 108 7.63 1.60 15.46
CA LYS A 108 7.69 3.05 15.75
C LYS A 108 7.45 3.94 14.52
N GLY A 109 6.81 3.40 13.49
CA GLY A 109 6.35 4.18 12.35
C GLY A 109 5.27 5.18 12.71
N LEU A 110 5.18 6.23 11.90
CA LEU A 110 4.15 7.25 11.98
C LEU A 110 2.95 6.81 11.15
N TYR A 111 1.76 6.98 11.70
CA TYR A 111 0.50 6.80 10.97
C TYR A 111 0.08 8.16 10.42
N THR A 112 -0.03 8.27 9.10
CA THR A 112 -0.60 9.44 8.44
C THR A 112 -2.03 9.11 8.08
N CYS A 113 -2.96 9.85 8.67
CA CYS A 113 -4.39 9.61 8.52
C CYS A 113 -4.99 10.78 7.73
N THR A 114 -5.61 10.50 6.59
CA THR A 114 -6.20 11.50 5.70
C THR A 114 -7.66 11.17 5.45
N PHE A 115 -8.53 12.13 5.73
CA PHE A 115 -9.97 12.01 5.50
C PHE A 115 -10.35 12.46 4.09
N ASP A 116 -11.41 11.87 3.55
CA ASP A 116 -12.06 12.40 2.36
C ASP A 116 -12.83 13.69 2.68
N TYR A 117 -13.30 14.39 1.64
CA TYR A 117 -14.03 15.65 1.82
C TYR A 117 -15.36 15.50 2.56
N SER A 118 -15.95 14.30 2.59
CA SER A 118 -17.17 14.05 3.38
C SER A 118 -16.87 13.66 4.83
N TYR A 119 -15.60 13.43 5.18
CA TYR A 119 -15.15 12.95 6.48
C TYR A 119 -15.72 11.58 6.89
N LYS A 120 -16.28 10.82 5.94
CA LYS A 120 -16.90 9.49 6.18
C LYS A 120 -15.95 8.33 5.89
N SER A 121 -14.78 8.63 5.34
CA SER A 121 -13.72 7.66 5.12
C SER A 121 -12.38 8.22 5.54
N VAL A 122 -11.49 7.33 5.97
CA VAL A 122 -10.11 7.66 6.34
C VAL A 122 -9.16 6.72 5.60
N THR A 123 -8.09 7.27 5.07
CA THR A 123 -6.93 6.53 4.60
C THR A 123 -5.84 6.64 5.65
N VAL A 124 -5.30 5.52 6.09
CA VAL A 124 -4.23 5.44 7.10
C VAL A 124 -3.03 4.76 6.47
N THR A 125 -1.91 5.46 6.35
CA THR A 125 -0.63 4.90 5.88
C THR A 125 0.37 4.85 7.02
N CYS A 126 1.27 3.87 7.00
CA CYS A 126 2.32 3.74 8.02
C CYS A 126 3.71 3.95 7.43
N SER A 127 4.50 4.89 7.96
CA SER A 127 5.83 5.22 7.44
C SER A 127 6.84 4.04 7.41
N GLU A 128 6.60 2.97 8.17
CA GLU A 128 7.50 1.80 8.25
C GLU A 128 6.96 0.56 7.52
N HIS A 129 5.65 0.47 7.31
CA HIS A 129 5.00 -0.75 6.85
C HIS A 129 3.88 -0.48 5.85
N ASP A 130 3.91 0.65 5.14
CA ASP A 130 2.92 0.95 4.12
C ASP A 130 2.93 -0.15 3.04
N GLU A 131 2.04 -1.12 3.21
CA GLU A 131 1.82 -2.29 2.35
C GLU A 131 0.49 -2.17 1.59
N GLU A 132 -0.23 -1.04 1.71
CA GLU A 132 -1.15 -0.62 0.63
C GLU A 132 -0.39 -0.13 -0.60
N GLN A 133 0.92 0.09 -0.44
CA GLN A 133 1.83 0.20 -1.57
C GLN A 133 1.89 -1.13 -2.28
N ILE A 134 1.35 -1.16 -3.50
CA ILE A 134 1.65 -2.23 -4.44
C ILE A 134 3.18 -2.35 -4.50
N GLU A 135 3.73 -3.49 -4.07
CA GLU A 135 5.17 -3.73 -4.20
C GLU A 135 5.58 -3.45 -5.65
N ILE A 136 6.51 -2.51 -5.86
CA ILE A 136 6.83 -2.04 -7.21
C ILE A 136 7.27 -3.19 -8.12
N LYS A 137 8.00 -4.17 -7.56
CA LYS A 137 8.38 -5.39 -8.27
C LYS A 137 7.17 -6.24 -8.66
N LYS A 138 6.20 -6.42 -7.75
CA LYS A 138 4.94 -7.11 -8.03
C LYS A 138 4.13 -6.37 -9.10
N LEU A 139 4.05 -5.04 -9.01
CA LEU A 139 3.36 -4.21 -9.99
C LEU A 139 4.00 -4.35 -11.38
N ALA A 140 5.33 -4.23 -11.46
CA ALA A 140 6.08 -4.36 -12.71
C ALA A 140 5.84 -5.74 -13.36
N ASP A 141 5.94 -6.80 -12.55
CA ASP A 141 5.71 -8.17 -13.00
C ASP A 141 4.27 -8.38 -13.49
N VAL A 142 3.29 -7.88 -12.74
CA VAL A 142 1.88 -8.00 -13.09
C VAL A 142 1.58 -7.25 -14.39
N LEU A 143 2.00 -5.98 -14.51
CA LEU A 143 1.78 -5.17 -15.71
C LEU A 143 2.47 -5.75 -16.94
N GLY A 144 3.67 -6.30 -16.77
CA GLY A 144 4.40 -6.99 -17.85
C GLY A 144 3.74 -8.29 -18.33
N LYS A 145 2.96 -8.94 -17.45
CA LYS A 145 2.26 -10.21 -17.73
C LYS A 145 0.79 -10.05 -18.10
N LEU A 146 0.27 -8.81 -18.18
CA LEU A 146 -1.12 -8.58 -18.57
C LEU A 146 -1.36 -9.07 -19.99
N ASP A 147 -2.21 -10.09 -20.09
CA ASP A 147 -2.68 -10.70 -21.32
C ASP A 147 -4.18 -10.45 -21.46
N PHE A 148 -4.60 -10.06 -22.65
CA PHE A 148 -5.98 -9.77 -22.99
C PHE A 148 -6.52 -10.69 -24.10
N THR A 149 -5.73 -11.70 -24.51
CA THR A 149 -6.09 -12.61 -25.61
C THR A 149 -7.25 -13.55 -25.28
N ASP A 150 -7.57 -13.71 -24.01
CA ASP A 150 -8.74 -14.44 -23.50
C ASP A 150 -10.06 -13.69 -23.72
N ILE A 151 -10.00 -12.40 -24.09
CA ILE A 151 -11.18 -11.57 -24.31
C ILE A 151 -11.58 -11.61 -25.79
N LEU A 152 -12.80 -12.10 -26.06
CA LEU A 152 -13.33 -12.25 -27.42
C LEU A 152 -13.42 -10.90 -28.15
N ASN A 153 -12.90 -10.85 -29.37
CA ASN A 153 -12.89 -9.67 -30.25
C ASN A 153 -12.19 -8.43 -29.67
N PHE A 154 -11.23 -8.64 -28.78
CA PHE A 154 -10.52 -7.56 -28.13
C PHE A 154 -9.40 -6.98 -29.02
N PRO A 155 -9.25 -5.65 -29.12
CA PRO A 155 -8.39 -5.02 -30.12
C PRO A 155 -6.89 -5.06 -29.81
N HIS A 156 -6.47 -5.42 -28.59
CA HIS A 156 -5.08 -5.33 -28.15
C HIS A 156 -4.64 -6.59 -27.41
N LYS A 157 -3.49 -7.18 -27.75
CA LYS A 157 -3.06 -8.43 -27.08
C LYS A 157 -2.59 -8.22 -25.63
N ASN A 158 -1.96 -7.07 -25.36
CA ASN A 158 -1.39 -6.71 -24.07
C ASN A 158 -1.18 -5.18 -24.00
N LEU A 159 -0.65 -4.68 -22.88
CA LEU A 159 -0.36 -3.26 -22.69
C LEU A 159 0.61 -2.69 -23.74
N ASN A 160 1.68 -3.42 -24.08
CA ASN A 160 2.64 -2.97 -25.09
C ASN A 160 1.97 -2.79 -26.47
N ASP A 161 1.02 -3.66 -26.82
CA ASP A 161 0.25 -3.55 -28.06
C ASP A 161 -0.71 -2.36 -28.05
N TYR A 162 -1.33 -2.07 -26.90
CA TYR A 162 -2.15 -0.86 -26.73
C TYR A 162 -1.33 0.43 -26.89
N PHE A 163 -0.16 0.51 -26.25
CA PHE A 163 0.69 1.70 -26.31
C PHE A 163 1.43 1.89 -27.65
N LYS A 164 1.21 1.03 -28.65
CA LYS A 164 1.65 1.30 -30.01
C LYS A 164 0.96 2.53 -30.60
N ASN A 165 1.56 3.09 -31.65
CA ASN A 165 1.03 4.24 -32.41
C ASN A 165 0.97 5.55 -31.62
N GLY A 166 1.94 5.78 -30.73
CA GLY A 166 2.14 7.08 -30.07
C GLY A 166 1.23 7.34 -28.87
N ARG A 167 0.50 6.34 -28.37
CA ARG A 167 -0.23 6.46 -27.10
C ARG A 167 0.77 6.45 -25.95
N THR A 168 0.61 7.38 -25.01
CA THR A 168 1.53 7.54 -23.86
C THR A 168 0.87 7.27 -22.52
N SER A 169 -0.47 7.26 -22.45
CA SER A 169 -1.19 7.11 -21.19
C SER A 169 -2.58 6.53 -21.33
N ILE A 170 -3.14 6.02 -20.23
CA ILE A 170 -4.55 5.63 -20.08
C ILE A 170 -5.04 5.97 -18.66
N ASN A 171 -6.30 6.40 -18.55
CA ASN A 171 -6.98 6.72 -17.27
C ASN A 171 -8.10 5.70 -16.98
N SER A 172 -8.41 5.48 -15.71
CA SER A 172 -9.50 4.59 -15.24
C SER A 172 -10.87 4.90 -15.86
N GLU A 173 -11.14 6.17 -16.11
CA GLU A 173 -12.41 6.69 -16.60
C GLU A 173 -12.43 6.80 -18.12
N ALA A 174 -11.37 6.36 -18.81
CA ALA A 174 -11.26 6.46 -20.25
C ALA A 174 -12.41 5.73 -20.97
N LEU A 175 -13.07 6.48 -21.85
CA LEU A 175 -14.17 5.97 -22.66
C LEU A 175 -13.68 5.08 -23.79
N SER A 176 -14.51 4.11 -24.15
CA SER A 176 -14.19 3.07 -25.12
C SER A 176 -14.69 3.38 -26.53
N THR A 177 -14.06 2.77 -27.54
CA THR A 177 -14.53 2.76 -28.93
C THR A 177 -14.65 1.30 -29.40
N GLY A 178 -15.63 0.58 -28.85
CA GLY A 178 -16.05 -0.78 -29.25
C GLY A 178 -15.09 -1.94 -28.94
N GLY A 179 -15.61 -3.15 -28.77
CA GLY A 179 -14.80 -4.39 -28.72
C GLY A 179 -14.34 -4.88 -27.34
N TYR A 180 -15.03 -4.52 -26.26
CA TYR A 180 -14.59 -4.80 -24.87
C TYR A 180 -15.53 -5.72 -24.08
N GLY A 181 -16.46 -6.42 -24.75
CA GLY A 181 -17.40 -7.34 -24.12
C GLY A 181 -18.19 -6.71 -22.97
N SER A 182 -18.34 -7.43 -21.86
CA SER A 182 -19.04 -6.98 -20.65
C SER A 182 -18.28 -5.93 -19.84
N TYR A 183 -17.00 -5.69 -20.11
CA TYR A 183 -16.18 -4.74 -19.35
C TYR A 183 -16.42 -3.28 -19.77
N GLY A 184 -16.92 -3.04 -20.98
CA GLY A 184 -17.22 -1.70 -21.48
C GLY A 184 -16.01 -0.90 -21.96
N SER A 185 -14.85 -0.96 -21.30
CA SER A 185 -13.61 -0.26 -21.72
C SER A 185 -12.32 -1.03 -21.43
N LEU A 186 -11.22 -0.63 -22.07
CA LEU A 186 -9.88 -1.16 -21.78
C LEU A 186 -9.49 -0.91 -20.32
N ALA A 187 -9.79 0.28 -19.80
CA ALA A 187 -9.50 0.63 -18.41
C ALA A 187 -10.19 -0.34 -17.44
N LYS A 188 -11.44 -0.73 -17.71
CA LYS A 188 -12.16 -1.73 -16.90
C LYS A 188 -11.59 -3.13 -17.02
N VAL A 189 -11.07 -3.50 -18.19
CA VAL A 189 -10.32 -4.76 -18.35
C VAL A 189 -9.04 -4.75 -17.53
N ILE A 190 -8.27 -3.66 -17.58
CA ILE A 190 -7.05 -3.50 -16.80
C ILE A 190 -7.38 -3.59 -15.29
N GLU A 191 -8.40 -2.89 -14.81
CA GLU A 191 -8.87 -2.98 -13.42
C GLU A 191 -9.18 -4.42 -13.01
N ALA A 192 -9.97 -5.15 -13.82
CA ALA A 192 -10.34 -6.53 -13.53
C ALA A 192 -9.11 -7.46 -13.49
N LYS A 193 -8.19 -7.33 -14.44
CA LYS A 193 -6.96 -8.14 -14.48
C LYS A 193 -6.02 -7.81 -13.33
N LEU A 194 -5.91 -6.54 -12.94
CA LEU A 194 -5.12 -6.14 -11.77
C LEU A 194 -5.74 -6.69 -10.48
N GLN A 195 -7.07 -6.69 -10.38
CA GLN A 195 -7.80 -7.28 -9.27
C GLN A 195 -7.59 -8.81 -9.19
N GLU A 196 -7.60 -9.53 -10.32
CA GLU A 196 -7.25 -10.96 -10.37
C GLU A 196 -5.84 -11.26 -9.81
N GLN A 197 -4.91 -10.30 -9.95
CA GLN A 197 -3.54 -10.40 -9.42
C GLN A 197 -3.40 -9.85 -7.98
N GLY A 198 -4.54 -9.54 -7.33
CA GLY A 198 -4.60 -9.04 -5.96
C GLY A 198 -4.20 -7.58 -5.81
N ILE A 199 -4.31 -6.77 -6.86
CA ILE A 199 -4.17 -5.32 -6.82
C ILE A 199 -5.57 -4.71 -6.88
N ASN A 200 -6.06 -4.23 -5.74
CA ASN A 200 -7.39 -3.66 -5.65
C ASN A 200 -7.36 -2.16 -5.96
N MET A 201 -8.09 -1.75 -6.99
CA MET A 201 -8.26 -0.34 -7.39
C MET A 201 -9.71 0.14 -7.16
N ALA A 202 -10.54 -0.66 -6.50
CA ALA A 202 -11.93 -0.32 -6.26
C ALA A 202 -12.04 0.96 -5.41
N GLY A 203 -12.99 1.82 -5.78
CA GLY A 203 -13.21 3.10 -5.10
C GLY A 203 -12.19 4.19 -5.39
N ARG A 204 -11.14 3.90 -6.17
CA ARG A 204 -10.06 4.85 -6.52
C ARG A 204 -10.03 5.05 -8.03
N SER A 205 -9.43 6.17 -8.46
CA SER A 205 -9.08 6.44 -9.85
C SER A 205 -7.60 6.22 -10.04
N TRP A 206 -7.20 5.86 -11.24
CA TRP A 206 -5.82 5.65 -11.58
C TRP A 206 -5.49 6.13 -12.98
N ARG A 207 -4.21 6.42 -13.17
CA ARG A 207 -3.63 6.73 -14.46
C ARG A 207 -2.38 5.90 -14.64
N MET A 208 -2.20 5.36 -15.83
CA MET A 208 -1.00 4.64 -16.21
C MET A 208 -0.31 5.37 -17.36
N ASP A 209 0.95 5.73 -17.14
CA ASP A 209 1.81 6.34 -18.14
C ASP A 209 2.85 5.32 -18.63
N LYS A 210 3.08 5.27 -19.95
CA LYS A 210 4.12 4.46 -20.56
C LYS A 210 5.45 5.23 -20.51
N GLU A 211 6.48 4.64 -19.91
CA GLU A 211 7.81 5.23 -19.84
C GLU A 211 8.87 4.23 -20.33
N GLY A 212 9.33 4.40 -21.57
CA GLY A 212 10.27 3.45 -22.19
C GLY A 212 9.69 2.02 -22.20
N ASP A 213 10.40 1.07 -21.59
CA ASP A 213 9.95 -0.32 -21.48
C ASP A 213 9.07 -0.59 -20.25
N THR A 214 8.92 0.38 -19.34
CA THR A 214 8.15 0.25 -18.10
C THR A 214 6.88 1.09 -18.13
N TYR A 215 6.17 1.14 -17.00
CA TYR A 215 4.95 1.90 -16.80
C TYR A 215 5.03 2.61 -15.46
N ASN A 216 4.43 3.78 -15.31
CA ASN A 216 4.20 4.39 -14.00
C ASN A 216 2.70 4.38 -13.73
N LEU A 217 2.33 4.13 -12.47
CA LEU A 217 0.94 4.13 -12.04
C LEU A 217 0.74 5.26 -11.04
N PHE A 218 -0.27 6.08 -11.29
CA PHE A 218 -0.81 7.05 -10.34
C PHE A 218 -2.12 6.48 -9.81
N LEU A 219 -2.29 6.46 -8.50
CA LEU A 219 -3.50 5.97 -7.84
C LEU A 219 -3.96 7.03 -6.85
N THR A 220 -5.20 7.49 -6.93
CA THR A 220 -5.79 8.38 -5.93
C THR A 220 -5.91 7.65 -4.59
N ASP A 221 -5.69 8.35 -3.49
CA ASP A 221 -5.58 7.68 -2.19
C ASP A 221 -6.94 7.18 -1.66
N SER A 222 -8.00 8.00 -1.77
CA SER A 222 -9.27 7.75 -1.07
C SER A 222 -10.55 7.81 -1.91
N GLN A 223 -10.50 8.24 -3.18
CA GLN A 223 -11.74 8.54 -3.91
C GLN A 223 -11.66 8.39 -5.43
N LYS A 224 -12.83 8.22 -6.05
CA LYS A 224 -12.97 8.38 -7.50
C LYS A 224 -13.00 9.86 -7.90
N ILE A 225 -12.48 10.15 -9.08
CA ILE A 225 -12.55 11.47 -9.70
C ILE A 225 -13.85 11.58 -10.50
N THR A 226 -14.40 12.79 -10.55
CA THR A 226 -15.59 13.12 -11.33
C THR A 226 -15.30 14.34 -12.20
N THR A 227 -16.13 14.57 -13.22
CA THR A 227 -16.01 15.77 -14.08
C THR A 227 -16.20 17.08 -13.32
N GLU A 228 -16.89 17.06 -12.18
CA GLU A 228 -17.11 18.23 -11.32
C GLU A 228 -15.84 18.67 -10.58
N MET A 229 -14.82 17.81 -10.55
CA MET A 229 -13.54 18.06 -9.89
C MET A 229 -12.50 18.66 -10.84
N GLU A 230 -12.87 19.07 -12.05
CA GLU A 230 -11.96 19.70 -13.01
C GLU A 230 -11.26 20.93 -12.39
N GLY A 231 -9.93 20.99 -12.52
CA GLY A 231 -9.08 22.04 -11.95
C GLY A 231 -8.74 21.85 -10.46
N ASN A 232 -9.39 20.90 -9.77
CA ASN A 232 -9.01 20.55 -8.40
C ASN A 232 -7.78 19.64 -8.39
N ARG A 233 -7.12 19.61 -7.23
CA ARG A 233 -6.04 18.66 -6.95
C ARG A 233 -6.52 17.63 -5.93
N VAL A 234 -6.10 16.39 -6.12
CA VAL A 234 -6.40 15.28 -5.20
C VAL A 234 -5.13 14.61 -4.72
N ALA A 235 -5.19 14.07 -3.50
CA ALA A 235 -4.14 13.23 -2.94
C ALA A 235 -3.98 11.96 -3.79
N CYS A 236 -2.73 11.67 -4.14
CA CYS A 236 -2.39 10.61 -5.06
C CYS A 236 -1.01 10.03 -4.75
N THR A 237 -0.91 8.72 -4.88
CA THR A 237 0.32 7.97 -4.79
C THR A 237 0.83 7.61 -6.18
N GLN A 238 2.06 7.99 -6.49
CA GLN A 238 2.80 7.61 -7.69
C GLN A 238 3.68 6.39 -7.40
N TYR A 239 3.49 5.33 -8.18
CA TYR A 239 4.35 4.16 -8.26
C TYR A 239 5.30 4.32 -9.45
N ASP A 240 6.50 4.84 -9.17
CA ASP A 240 7.58 4.97 -10.14
C ASP A 240 8.32 3.63 -10.25
N ILE A 241 7.91 2.85 -11.26
CA ILE A 241 8.44 1.49 -11.45
C ILE A 241 9.90 1.53 -11.89
N LYS A 242 10.25 2.52 -12.71
CA LYS A 242 11.59 2.65 -13.27
C LYS A 242 12.63 2.93 -12.18
N ASN A 243 12.32 3.82 -11.26
CA ASN A 243 13.22 4.19 -10.17
C ASN A 243 12.99 3.38 -8.89
N ASN A 244 12.03 2.45 -8.89
CA ASN A 244 11.64 1.67 -7.73
C ASN A 244 11.32 2.56 -6.52
N LYS A 245 10.50 3.61 -6.75
CA LYS A 245 10.04 4.54 -5.73
C LYS A 245 8.51 4.62 -5.65
N VAL A 246 8.03 4.74 -4.41
CA VAL A 246 6.68 5.17 -4.09
C VAL A 246 6.78 6.63 -3.69
N ILE A 247 5.93 7.49 -4.26
CA ILE A 247 5.95 8.93 -3.99
C ILE A 247 4.51 9.38 -3.71
N HIS A 248 4.27 9.95 -2.54
CA HIS A 248 3.00 10.58 -2.20
C HIS A 248 2.99 12.03 -2.68
N GLY A 249 1.83 12.53 -3.05
CA GLY A 249 1.70 13.90 -3.51
C GLY A 249 0.28 14.26 -3.90
N THR A 250 0.18 15.34 -4.68
CA THR A 250 -1.09 15.77 -5.27
C THR A 250 -1.01 15.77 -6.78
N ILE A 251 -2.13 15.46 -7.43
CA ILE A 251 -2.26 15.49 -8.89
C ILE A 251 -3.48 16.31 -9.29
N GLU A 252 -3.39 17.04 -10.39
CA GLU A 252 -4.51 17.81 -10.93
C GLU A 252 -5.47 16.93 -11.71
N ILE A 253 -6.76 17.25 -11.58
CA ILE A 253 -7.82 16.64 -12.37
C ILE A 253 -8.17 17.56 -13.53
N SER A 254 -8.26 16.98 -14.71
CA SER A 254 -8.78 17.65 -15.90
C SER A 254 -9.87 16.80 -16.55
N THR A 255 -10.39 17.24 -17.68
CA THR A 255 -11.36 16.46 -18.46
C THR A 255 -10.84 16.25 -19.87
N GLU A 256 -11.12 15.07 -20.42
CA GLU A 256 -10.88 14.77 -21.83
C GLU A 256 -12.21 14.52 -22.53
N LYS A 257 -12.27 14.92 -23.80
CA LYS A 257 -13.44 14.70 -24.64
C LYS A 257 -13.15 13.61 -25.65
N LYS A 258 -14.03 12.62 -25.71
CA LYS A 258 -14.03 11.60 -26.75
C LYS A 258 -15.39 11.59 -27.44
N GLU A 259 -15.39 11.91 -28.73
CA GLU A 259 -16.61 12.12 -29.52
C GLU A 259 -17.55 13.17 -28.90
N LYS A 260 -18.66 12.74 -28.29
CA LYS A 260 -19.66 13.62 -27.64
C LYS A 260 -19.61 13.57 -26.11
N GLU A 261 -18.83 12.67 -25.54
CA GLU A 261 -18.78 12.43 -24.09
C GLU A 261 -17.50 13.00 -23.49
N VAL A 262 -17.61 13.45 -22.24
CA VAL A 262 -16.52 14.03 -21.46
C VAL A 262 -16.30 13.13 -20.24
N TYR A 263 -15.04 12.83 -19.94
CA TYR A 263 -14.66 12.03 -18.78
C TYR A 263 -13.51 12.70 -18.02
N PRO A 264 -13.44 12.53 -16.69
CA PRO A 264 -12.36 13.10 -15.90
C PRO A 264 -11.07 12.29 -16.10
N ILE A 265 -9.94 12.97 -15.96
CA ILE A 265 -8.61 12.37 -16.07
C ILE A 265 -7.70 12.88 -14.96
N LEU A 266 -6.71 12.07 -14.59
CA LEU A 266 -5.57 12.56 -13.84
C LEU A 266 -4.55 13.15 -14.82
N VAL A 267 -3.94 14.28 -14.49
CA VAL A 267 -2.91 14.90 -15.35
C VAL A 267 -1.54 14.48 -14.83
N GLY A 268 -0.95 13.42 -15.39
CA GLY A 268 0.33 12.86 -14.89
C GLY A 268 1.47 13.87 -14.74
N THR A 269 1.57 14.83 -15.67
CA THR A 269 2.60 15.89 -15.65
C THR A 269 2.41 16.94 -14.56
N SER A 270 1.24 17.00 -13.91
CA SER A 270 0.94 17.95 -12.84
C SER A 270 1.17 17.37 -11.44
N PHE A 271 1.66 16.13 -11.35
CA PHE A 271 1.98 15.50 -10.07
C PHE A 271 3.05 16.28 -9.32
N VAL A 272 2.77 16.61 -8.06
CA VAL A 272 3.69 17.32 -7.17
C VAL A 272 3.88 16.46 -5.94
N PRO A 273 5.11 15.94 -5.69
CA PRO A 273 5.43 15.21 -4.47
C PRO A 273 5.19 16.04 -3.21
N ASP A 274 4.74 15.39 -2.15
CA ASP A 274 4.76 15.99 -0.82
C ASP A 274 6.21 16.25 -0.39
N LYS A 275 6.44 17.36 0.31
CA LYS A 275 7.78 17.68 0.81
C LYS A 275 8.16 16.68 1.91
N GLU A 276 9.29 15.99 1.70
CA GLU A 276 9.96 15.15 2.72
C GLU A 276 10.30 15.94 3.99
#